data_AF-A0A5C6EZQ9-F1
#
_entry.id   AF-A0A5C6EZQ9-F1
#
_cell.length_a   1.000
_cell.length_b   1.000
_cell.length_c   1.000
_cell.angle_alpha   90.00
_cell.angle_beta   90.00
_cell.angle_gamma   90.00
#
_symmetry.space_group_name_H-M   'P 1'
#
loop_
_entity.id
_entity.type
_entity.pdbx_description
1 polymer ?
#
loop_
_entity_poly.entity_id
_entity_poly.type
_entity_poly.pdbx_seq_one_letter_code
_entity_poly.pdbx_strand_id
1 'polypeptide(L)'
;MNKITLKSDFPETVVPLLKNAVEREKKIIIDTIRKTKDKINSLTETLGVDTGKLMKGDVEHTEANDMQLIELEGEIEILGHLETELKALETVEICK
;
A
#
# COMPACT_ATOMS: atom_id res chain seq x y z
N MET A 1 -11.67 -17.95 -9.68
CA MET A 1 -11.92 -16.50 -9.86
C MET A 1 -13.33 -16.20 -9.39
N ASN A 2 -13.46 -15.25 -8.47
CA ASN A 2 -14.77 -14.75 -8.06
C ASN A 2 -15.15 -13.55 -8.94
N LYS A 3 -16.44 -13.36 -9.18
CA LYS A 3 -16.95 -12.26 -10.03
C LYS A 3 -17.74 -11.27 -9.18
N ILE A 4 -17.53 -9.98 -9.44
CA ILE A 4 -18.36 -8.89 -8.91
C ILE A 4 -19.26 -8.42 -10.06
N THR A 5 -20.57 -8.39 -9.86
CA THR A 5 -21.53 -7.99 -10.90
C THR A 5 -22.14 -6.64 -10.59
N LEU A 6 -22.10 -5.73 -11.57
CA LEU A 6 -22.69 -4.41 -11.49
C LEU A 6 -23.84 -4.30 -12.51
N LYS A 7 -24.92 -3.60 -12.15
CA LYS A 7 -26.02 -3.27 -13.05
C LYS A 7 -25.95 -1.78 -13.40
N SER A 8 -26.14 -1.45 -14.67
CA SER A 8 -26.15 -0.08 -15.17
C SER A 8 -27.06 0.03 -16.38
N ASP A 9 -27.78 1.13 -16.49
CA ASP A 9 -28.58 1.47 -17.67
C ASP A 9 -27.71 1.93 -18.85
N PHE A 10 -26.42 2.22 -18.61
CA PHE A 10 -25.47 2.75 -19.59
C PHE A 10 -24.13 1.96 -19.59
N PRO A 11 -24.15 0.65 -19.89
CA PRO A 11 -22.95 -0.20 -19.79
C PRO A 11 -21.81 0.25 -20.70
N GLU A 12 -22.13 0.75 -21.91
CA GLU A 12 -21.12 1.25 -22.87
C GLU A 12 -20.37 2.49 -22.36
N THR A 13 -20.98 3.28 -21.47
CA THR A 13 -20.33 4.42 -20.81
C THR A 13 -19.62 4.01 -19.52
N VAL A 14 -20.25 3.13 -18.72
CA VAL A 14 -19.73 2.77 -17.39
C VAL A 14 -18.50 1.86 -17.48
N VAL A 15 -18.46 0.90 -18.41
CA VAL A 15 -17.33 -0.04 -18.52
C VAL A 15 -15.99 0.69 -18.75
N PRO A 16 -15.86 1.63 -19.71
CA PRO A 16 -14.63 2.42 -19.86
C PRO A 16 -14.25 3.24 -18.62
N LEU A 17 -15.24 3.81 -17.93
CA LEU A 17 -15.00 4.59 -16.71
C LEU A 17 -14.41 3.73 -15.59
N LEU A 18 -14.96 2.53 -15.38
CA LEU A 18 -14.43 1.57 -14.40
C LEU A 18 -13.00 1.13 -14.75
N LYS A 19 -12.72 0.88 -16.04
CA LYS A 19 -11.36 0.55 -16.50
C LYS A 19 -10.38 1.68 -16.18
N ASN A 20 -10.74 2.91 -16.52
CA ASN A 20 -9.91 4.07 -16.22
C ASN A 20 -9.74 4.30 -14.71
N ALA A 21 -10.78 4.06 -13.91
CA ALA A 21 -10.71 4.20 -12.45
C ALA A 21 -9.73 3.20 -11.84
N VAL A 22 -9.80 1.92 -12.23
CA VAL A 22 -8.87 0.88 -11.75
C VAL A 22 -7.43 1.21 -12.14
N GLU A 23 -7.19 1.62 -13.39
CA GLU A 23 -5.84 1.98 -13.85
C GLU A 23 -5.29 3.24 -13.16
N ARG A 24 -6.15 4.20 -12.85
CA ARG A 24 -5.76 5.39 -12.08
C ARG A 24 -5.41 5.02 -10.64
N GLU A 25 -6.21 4.16 -10.01
CA GLU A 25 -5.98 3.73 -8.64
C GLU A 25 -4.65 2.98 -8.50
N LYS A 26 -4.34 2.06 -9.43
CA LYS A 26 -3.03 1.40 -9.49
C LYS A 26 -1.88 2.40 -9.50
N LYS A 27 -1.97 3.46 -10.31
CA LYS A 27 -0.92 4.50 -10.39
C LYS A 27 -0.77 5.26 -9.07
N ILE A 28 -1.88 5.61 -8.42
CA ILE A 28 -1.87 6.30 -7.12
C ILE A 28 -1.21 5.41 -6.06
N ILE A 29 -1.56 4.13 -6.01
CA ILE A 29 -0.98 3.17 -5.07
C ILE A 29 0.52 2.99 -5.33
N ILE A 30 0.95 2.84 -6.59
CA ILE A 30 2.38 2.74 -6.94
C ILE A 30 3.16 3.97 -6.48
N ASP A 31 2.64 5.17 -6.73
CA ASP A 31 3.29 6.41 -6.28
C ASP A 31 3.34 6.51 -4.75
N THR A 32 2.31 6.02 -4.07
CA THR A 32 2.24 6.00 -2.60
C THR A 32 3.24 5.00 -2.02
N ILE A 33 3.31 3.78 -2.57
CA ILE A 33 4.32 2.77 -2.22
C ILE A 33 5.73 3.35 -2.31
N ARG A 34 6.03 4.07 -3.39
CA ARG A 34 7.35 4.71 -3.54
C ARG A 34 7.64 5.68 -2.40
N LYS A 35 6.71 6.58 -2.08
CA LYS A 35 6.86 7.56 -0.99
C LYS A 35 7.00 6.89 0.37
N THR A 36 6.20 5.87 0.64
CA THR A 36 6.28 5.09 1.88
C THR A 36 7.62 4.38 1.99
N LYS A 37 8.13 3.77 0.91
CA LYS A 37 9.48 3.18 0.88
C LYS A 37 10.57 4.22 1.15
N ASP A 38 10.49 5.40 0.55
CA ASP A 38 11.44 6.48 0.79
C ASP A 38 11.44 6.92 2.26
N LYS A 39 10.25 7.00 2.87
CA LYS A 39 10.08 7.35 4.30
C LYS A 39 10.62 6.26 5.23
N ILE A 40 10.31 4.99 4.97
CA ILE A 40 10.86 3.84 5.70
C ILE A 40 12.39 3.88 5.65
N ASN A 41 12.98 4.07 4.46
CA ASN A 41 14.43 4.15 4.31
C ASN A 41 15.02 5.29 5.16
N SER A 42 14.43 6.49 5.09
CA SER A 42 14.89 7.64 5.87
C SER A 42 14.83 7.40 7.39
N LEU A 43 13.74 6.81 7.89
CA LEU A 43 13.60 6.48 9.31
C LEU A 43 14.58 5.38 9.74
N THR A 44 14.74 4.34 8.90
CA THR A 44 15.66 3.23 9.13
C THR A 44 17.11 3.73 9.23
N GLU A 45 17.52 4.61 8.30
CA GLU A 45 18.85 5.23 8.32
C GLU A 45 19.06 6.13 9.54
N THR A 46 18.05 6.93 9.90
CA THR A 46 18.12 7.85 11.04
C THR A 46 18.24 7.11 12.37
N LEU A 47 17.51 6.01 12.52
CA LEU A 47 17.46 5.21 13.75
C LEU A 47 18.57 4.16 13.80
N GLY A 48 19.19 3.82 12.66
CA GLY A 48 20.20 2.77 12.58
C GLY A 48 19.64 1.37 12.90
N VAL A 49 18.37 1.14 12.57
CA VAL A 49 17.61 -0.05 12.96
C VAL A 49 17.46 -1.03 11.79
N ASP A 50 17.41 -2.32 12.09
CA ASP A 50 16.98 -3.35 11.13
C ASP A 50 15.45 -3.51 11.23
N THR A 51 14.72 -3.24 10.15
CA THR A 51 13.25 -3.31 10.13
C THR A 51 12.72 -4.71 10.41
N GLY A 52 13.44 -5.77 10.03
CA GLY A 52 13.05 -7.14 10.29
C GLY A 52 13.18 -7.52 11.77
N LYS A 53 14.14 -6.96 12.49
CA LYS A 53 14.26 -7.07 13.96
C LYS A 53 13.20 -6.22 14.67
N LEU A 54 12.95 -5.01 14.17
CA LEU A 54 11.93 -4.12 14.73
C LEU A 54 10.56 -4.79 14.73
N MET A 55 10.11 -5.30 13.58
CA MET A 55 8.81 -5.97 13.45
C MET A 55 8.69 -7.30 14.25
N LYS A 56 9.81 -7.83 14.78
CA LYS A 56 9.81 -9.00 15.68
C LYS A 56 9.80 -8.62 17.16
N GLY A 57 9.89 -7.32 17.48
CA GLY A 57 10.04 -6.83 18.85
C GLY A 57 11.47 -6.97 19.40
N ASP A 58 12.47 -7.19 18.54
CA ASP A 58 13.88 -7.34 18.95
C ASP A 58 14.61 -5.99 19.09
N VAL A 59 13.90 -4.88 18.90
CA VAL A 59 14.43 -3.51 19.00
C VAL A 59 13.84 -2.83 20.21
N GLU A 60 14.71 -2.36 21.09
CA GLU A 60 14.31 -1.70 22.33
C GLU A 60 13.74 -0.30 22.05
N HIS A 61 12.53 -0.08 22.57
CA HIS A 61 11.88 1.22 22.59
C HIS A 61 12.29 1.95 23.87
N THR A 62 13.07 3.02 23.68
CA THR A 62 13.50 3.94 24.73
C THR A 62 12.74 5.24 24.60
N GLU A 63 12.63 6.04 25.66
CA GLU A 63 11.95 7.35 25.60
C GLU A 63 12.48 8.28 24.49
N ALA A 64 13.74 8.11 24.08
CA ALA A 64 14.37 8.93 23.05
C ALA A 64 14.01 8.54 21.61
N ASN A 65 13.60 7.29 21.35
CA ASN A 65 13.34 6.77 20.00
C ASN A 65 11.94 6.16 19.81
N ASP A 66 11.17 5.98 20.89
CA ASP A 66 9.86 5.31 20.91
C ASP A 66 8.93 5.79 19.80
N MET A 67 8.69 7.11 19.73
CA MET A 67 7.78 7.69 18.74
C MET A 67 8.24 7.47 17.28
N GLN A 68 9.55 7.50 17.02
CA GLN A 68 10.07 7.30 15.66
C GLN A 68 10.05 5.81 15.28
N LEU A 69 10.23 4.91 16.24
CA LEU A 69 10.10 3.47 16.04
C LEU A 69 8.65 3.09 15.74
N ILE A 70 7.69 3.62 16.51
CA ILE A 70 6.26 3.45 16.26
C ILE A 70 5.88 3.98 14.87
N GLU A 71 6.41 5.14 14.48
CA GLU A 71 6.20 5.67 13.13
C GLU A 71 6.74 4.71 12.06
N LEU A 72 7.95 4.19 12.24
CA LEU A 72 8.57 3.24 11.31
C LEU A 72 7.76 1.93 11.20
N GLU A 73 7.30 1.38 12.32
CA GLU A 73 6.41 0.21 12.36
C GLU A 73 5.13 0.47 11.56
N GLY A 74 4.48 1.61 11.79
CA GLY A 74 3.27 2.01 11.08
C GLY A 74 3.50 2.14 9.57
N GLU A 75 4.61 2.75 9.13
CA GLU A 75 4.93 2.86 7.70
C GLU A 75 5.19 1.48 7.06
N ILE A 76 5.82 0.54 7.77
CA ILE A 76 6.02 -0.83 7.29
C ILE A 76 4.68 -1.56 7.10
N GLU A 77 3.76 -1.41 8.06
CA GLU A 77 2.41 -1.98 7.94
C GLU A 77 1.64 -1.37 6.76
N ILE A 78 1.66 -0.04 6.62
CA ILE A 78 1.05 0.67 5.49
C ILE A 78 1.61 0.15 4.17
N LEU A 79 2.92 -0.04 4.06
CA LEU A 79 3.53 -0.58 2.86
C LEU A 79 2.97 -1.97 2.52
N GLY A 80 2.87 -2.86 3.51
CA GLY A 80 2.32 -4.21 3.31
C GLY A 80 0.86 -4.19 2.83
N HIS A 81 0.05 -3.27 3.35
CA HIS A 81 -1.32 -3.06 2.89
C HIS A 81 -1.37 -2.58 1.44
N LEU A 82 -0.58 -1.55 1.09
CA LEU A 82 -0.54 -1.00 -0.27
C LEU A 82 -0.08 -2.03 -1.31
N GLU A 83 0.93 -2.84 -0.98
CA GLU A 83 1.40 -3.92 -1.88
C GLU A 83 0.32 -5.00 -2.07
N THR A 84 -0.46 -5.30 -1.03
CA THR A 84 -1.60 -6.22 -1.12
C THR A 84 -2.71 -5.66 -2.00
N GLU A 85 -3.08 -4.39 -1.82
CA GLU A 85 -4.10 -3.72 -2.62
C GLU A 85 -3.69 -3.62 -4.10
N LEU A 86 -2.43 -3.24 -4.37
CA LEU A 86 -1.91 -3.19 -5.74
C LEU A 86 -2.03 -4.55 -6.42
N LYS A 87 -1.56 -5.61 -5.75
CA LYS A 87 -1.64 -6.98 -6.26
C LYS A 87 -3.08 -7.40 -6.50
N ALA A 88 -4.01 -7.02 -5.64
CA ALA A 88 -5.43 -7.28 -5.84
C ALA A 88 -5.94 -6.60 -7.12
N LEU A 89 -5.65 -5.31 -7.32
CA LEU A 89 -6.04 -4.56 -8.51
C LEU A 89 -5.38 -5.07 -9.80
N GLU A 90 -4.14 -5.55 -9.75
CA GLU A 90 -3.45 -6.14 -10.90
C GLU A 90 -4.18 -7.39 -11.43
N THR A 91 -4.90 -8.10 -10.57
CA THR A 91 -5.71 -9.27 -10.97
C THR A 91 -7.12 -8.91 -11.47
N VAL A 92 -7.53 -7.64 -11.39
CA VAL A 92 -8.87 -7.20 -11.79
C VAL A 92 -8.96 -7.10 -13.31
N GLU A 93 -9.90 -7.85 -13.87
CA GLU A 93 -10.31 -7.75 -15.27
C GLU A 93 -11.76 -7.25 -15.35
N ILE A 94 -12.00 -6.18 -16.12
CA ILE A 94 -13.35 -5.65 -16.37
C ILE A 94 -13.85 -6.19 -17.71
N CYS A 95 -14.70 -7.21 -17.62
CA CYS A 95 -15.37 -7.84 -18.76
C CYS A 95 -16.71 -7.15 -19.09
N LYS A 96 -17.21 -7.35 -20.32
CA LYS A 96 -18.57 -6.97 -20.72
C LYS A 96 -19.58 -8.04 -20.33
#